data_AF-A0A1H0WQ58-F1
#
_entry.id   AF-A0A1H0WQ58-F1
#
_cell.length_a   1.000
_cell.length_b   1.000
_cell.length_c   1.000
_cell.angle_alpha   90.00
_cell.angle_beta   90.00
_cell.angle_gamma   90.00
#
_symmetry.space_group_name_H-M   'P 1'
#
loop_
_entity.id
_entity.type
_entity.pdbx_description
1 polymer ?
#
loop_
_entity_poly.entity_id
_entity_poly.type
_entity_poly.pdbx_seq_one_letter_code
_entity_poly.pdbx_strand_id
1 'polypeptide(L)'
;MKLLAPGTAVDGFVVHECLHAGGMAHIYRVACADAAQDPGFPLVMKVPRMTVGDGAENIVGFEVELQILPALQGPHAPRFLAAGDLAHLPYLVMECVQGDTLQHRLDAGIRPDAAGIARLGAAMALAAHSLHQQNVCHLDLKPANVLLRPDGGAVLLDFGLSFHAHYPDLLAEEMREAVGSPAWIAPEQVVGVRGDLRSDVFAIGVMLYELATGELPFGAPATRGGLRQRLWMTPRPPRQHRADTPPWLQEVILRCLEPEAAQRYPSAAQLAFDLANPEQVPLTERAHRLRGPGLRAHLRRWLRAAGMHYQPSPLPARLIEAAPILMVALPGEDAADATLQSLREAAARSLGIRPGARLACVTVVSPSASSATDHARSETTLHRRHLVRLRQWAAGLDLRGHGASFHVLESGDVAQTLVRYAAGNRVGVMIVGAATHGVPLQRFIDTIPLRVVRDAPCTVILVKPQQPAGDNAGHAPSTSA
;
A
#
# COMPACT_ATOMS: atom_id res chain seq x y z
N MET A 1 -31.98 -3.67 -21.10
CA MET A 1 -31.66 -2.40 -21.78
C MET A 1 -30.97 -2.80 -23.06
N LYS A 2 -31.39 -2.28 -24.21
CA LYS A 2 -30.76 -2.62 -25.50
C LYS A 2 -29.35 -2.02 -25.51
N LEU A 3 -28.37 -2.77 -26.02
CA LEU A 3 -27.01 -2.25 -26.19
C LEU A 3 -27.02 -1.03 -27.11
N LEU A 4 -26.17 -0.04 -26.82
CA LEU A 4 -25.94 1.07 -27.74
C LEU A 4 -25.27 0.51 -29.01
N ALA A 5 -25.76 0.94 -30.17
CA ALA A 5 -25.21 0.49 -31.44
C ALA A 5 -23.91 1.26 -31.75
N PRO A 6 -22.89 0.62 -32.36
CA PRO A 6 -21.75 1.35 -32.92
C PRO A 6 -22.22 2.45 -33.88
N GLY A 7 -21.61 3.64 -33.79
CA GLY A 7 -22.00 4.85 -34.49
C GLY A 7 -23.03 5.73 -33.77
N THR A 8 -23.60 5.27 -32.64
CA THR A 8 -24.53 6.10 -31.85
C THR A 8 -23.79 7.32 -31.29
N ALA A 9 -24.34 8.52 -31.49
CA ALA A 9 -23.84 9.74 -30.88
C ALA A 9 -24.52 9.96 -29.52
N VAL A 10 -23.72 10.19 -28.47
CA VAL A 10 -24.17 10.46 -27.10
C VAL A 10 -23.37 11.65 -26.59
N ASP A 11 -24.02 12.80 -26.40
CA ASP A 11 -23.44 13.99 -25.75
C ASP A 11 -22.03 14.37 -26.22
N GLY A 12 -21.83 14.35 -27.55
CA GLY A 12 -20.54 14.69 -28.16
C GLY A 12 -19.55 13.52 -28.29
N PHE A 13 -19.94 12.30 -27.91
CA PHE A 13 -19.16 11.07 -28.07
C PHE A 13 -19.78 10.15 -29.12
N VAL A 14 -18.96 9.48 -29.91
CA VAL A 14 -19.36 8.42 -30.84
C VAL A 14 -19.07 7.07 -30.21
N VAL A 15 -20.10 6.25 -30.05
CA VAL A 15 -20.01 4.89 -29.53
C VAL A 15 -19.40 3.96 -30.58
N HIS A 16 -18.43 3.14 -30.18
CA HIS A 16 -17.86 2.08 -31.02
C HIS A 16 -18.28 0.70 -30.50
N GLU A 17 -17.36 -0.26 -30.41
CA GLU A 17 -17.66 -1.60 -29.95
C GLU A 17 -17.96 -1.64 -28.43
N CYS A 18 -18.85 -2.57 -28.05
CA CYS A 18 -19.07 -2.92 -26.65
C CYS A 18 -17.92 -3.83 -26.19
N LEU A 19 -17.10 -3.33 -25.27
CA LEU A 19 -15.95 -4.07 -24.71
C LEU A 19 -16.39 -5.06 -23.64
N HIS A 20 -17.43 -4.73 -22.89
CA HIS A 20 -17.95 -5.57 -21.82
C HIS A 20 -19.45 -5.35 -21.62
N ALA A 21 -20.19 -6.45 -21.47
CA ALA A 21 -21.60 -6.44 -21.11
C ALA A 21 -21.81 -7.22 -19.81
N GLY A 22 -21.79 -6.51 -18.69
CA GLY A 22 -21.77 -7.08 -17.35
C GLY A 22 -23.06 -6.88 -16.56
N GLY A 23 -23.09 -7.48 -15.35
CA GLY A 23 -24.20 -7.45 -14.39
C GLY A 23 -24.70 -6.04 -14.03
N MET A 24 -23.77 -5.11 -13.89
CA MET A 24 -24.02 -3.77 -13.35
C MET A 24 -23.93 -2.68 -14.42
N ALA A 25 -23.12 -2.87 -15.46
CA ALA A 25 -22.90 -1.87 -16.50
C ALA A 25 -22.49 -2.50 -17.84
N HIS A 26 -22.68 -1.72 -18.91
CA HIS A 26 -22.08 -1.95 -20.21
C HIS A 26 -20.91 -0.98 -20.39
N ILE A 27 -19.80 -1.45 -20.94
CA ILE A 27 -18.62 -0.64 -21.23
C ILE A 27 -18.43 -0.61 -22.75
N TYR A 28 -18.34 0.58 -23.32
CA TYR A 28 -18.15 0.80 -24.74
C TYR A 28 -16.84 1.55 -24.97
N ARG A 29 -16.13 1.22 -26.05
CA ARG A 29 -15.11 2.15 -26.58
C ARG A 29 -15.84 3.36 -27.15
N VAL A 30 -15.31 4.56 -26.90
CA VAL A 30 -15.87 5.81 -27.44
C VAL A 30 -14.76 6.71 -27.97
N ALA A 31 -15.12 7.64 -28.84
CA ALA A 31 -14.27 8.73 -29.30
C ALA A 31 -15.03 10.06 -29.23
N CYS A 32 -14.32 11.18 -29.06
CA CYS A 32 -14.93 12.49 -29.21
C CYS A 32 -15.41 12.68 -30.66
N ALA A 33 -16.65 13.13 -30.84
CA ALA A 33 -17.21 13.41 -32.17
C ALA A 33 -16.47 14.58 -32.85
N ASP A 34 -15.97 15.52 -32.05
CA ASP A 34 -15.12 16.62 -32.47
C ASP A 34 -13.67 16.36 -32.04
N ALA A 35 -12.75 16.32 -33.00
CA ALA A 35 -11.33 16.11 -32.75
C ALA A 35 -10.69 17.24 -31.92
N ALA A 36 -11.26 18.45 -31.91
CA ALA A 36 -10.79 19.54 -31.07
C ALA A 36 -10.99 19.27 -29.56
N GLN A 37 -11.85 18.31 -29.21
CA GLN A 37 -12.16 17.91 -27.84
C GLN A 37 -11.47 16.60 -27.44
N ASP A 38 -10.56 16.08 -28.28
CA ASP A 38 -9.79 14.87 -27.96
C ASP A 38 -8.83 15.17 -26.78
N PRO A 39 -8.97 14.46 -25.63
CA PRO A 39 -8.12 14.68 -24.48
C PRO A 39 -6.71 14.07 -24.64
N GLY A 40 -6.40 13.46 -25.79
CA GLY A 40 -5.09 12.89 -26.12
C GLY A 40 -4.86 11.49 -25.52
N PHE A 41 -5.91 10.80 -25.10
CA PHE A 41 -5.87 9.42 -24.62
C PHE A 41 -7.15 8.66 -24.99
N PRO A 42 -7.08 7.34 -25.20
CA PRO A 42 -8.24 6.55 -25.62
C PRO A 42 -9.33 6.53 -24.55
N LEU A 43 -10.60 6.45 -24.95
CA LEU A 43 -11.76 6.61 -24.07
C LEU A 43 -12.66 5.39 -24.01
N VAL A 44 -13.28 5.19 -22.85
CA VAL A 44 -14.39 4.26 -22.63
C VAL A 44 -15.57 4.97 -21.98
N MET A 45 -16.78 4.52 -22.31
CA MET A 45 -18.03 4.94 -21.69
C MET A 45 -18.64 3.77 -20.92
N LYS A 46 -18.79 3.93 -19.60
CA LYS A 46 -19.52 3.01 -18.72
C LYS A 46 -20.95 3.49 -18.59
N VAL A 47 -21.90 2.64 -18.94
CA VAL A 47 -23.34 2.91 -18.86
C VAL A 47 -23.97 1.90 -17.90
N PRO A 48 -24.45 2.32 -16.71
CA PRO A 48 -25.07 1.42 -15.74
C PRO A 48 -26.32 0.75 -16.32
N ARG A 49 -26.62 -0.47 -15.86
CA ARG A 49 -27.85 -1.16 -16.24
C ARG A 49 -28.98 -0.75 -15.31
N MET A 50 -30.05 -0.24 -15.92
CA MET A 50 -31.24 0.26 -15.23
C MET A 50 -32.50 -0.33 -15.86
N THR A 51 -32.64 -1.65 -15.79
CA THR A 51 -33.81 -2.39 -16.28
C THR A 51 -34.80 -2.71 -15.19
N VAL A 52 -36.05 -2.99 -15.58
CA VAL A 52 -37.08 -3.48 -14.64
C VAL A 52 -36.58 -4.79 -14.02
N GLY A 53 -36.27 -4.75 -12.72
CA GLY A 53 -35.70 -5.87 -11.97
C GLY A 53 -34.23 -5.69 -11.56
N ASP A 54 -33.52 -4.69 -12.09
CA ASP A 54 -32.20 -4.31 -11.58
C ASP A 54 -32.37 -3.59 -10.22
N GLY A 55 -31.45 -3.89 -9.29
CA GLY A 55 -31.49 -3.30 -7.95
C GLY A 55 -31.10 -1.82 -7.94
N ALA A 56 -31.57 -1.09 -6.92
CA ALA A 56 -31.14 0.29 -6.65
C ALA A 56 -29.61 0.41 -6.51
N GLU A 57 -28.92 -0.70 -6.25
CA GLU A 57 -27.46 -0.81 -6.18
C GLU A 57 -26.74 -0.27 -7.41
N ASN A 58 -27.28 -0.46 -8.62
CA ASN A 58 -26.64 0.03 -9.85
C ASN A 58 -26.71 1.55 -9.97
N ILE A 59 -27.79 2.17 -9.47
CA ILE A 59 -27.99 3.62 -9.47
C ILE A 59 -27.09 4.24 -8.41
N VAL A 60 -27.20 3.76 -7.16
CA VAL A 60 -26.40 4.26 -6.03
C VAL A 60 -24.91 4.09 -6.33
N GLY A 61 -24.51 2.95 -6.89
CA GLY A 61 -23.12 2.71 -7.27
C GLY A 61 -22.63 3.64 -8.38
N PHE A 62 -23.48 3.96 -9.36
CA PHE A 62 -23.14 4.96 -10.38
C PHE A 62 -22.93 6.36 -9.77
N GLU A 63 -23.81 6.79 -8.86
CA GLU A 63 -23.69 8.08 -8.18
C GLU A 63 -22.43 8.17 -7.32
N VAL A 64 -22.10 7.09 -6.59
CA VAL A 64 -20.85 6.99 -5.83
C VAL A 64 -19.63 7.11 -6.74
N GLU A 65 -19.63 6.41 -7.87
CA GLU A 65 -18.52 6.47 -8.82
C GLU A 65 -18.39 7.87 -9.46
N LEU A 66 -19.51 8.49 -9.83
CA LEU A 66 -19.56 9.86 -10.35
C LEU A 66 -19.05 10.88 -9.32
N GLN A 67 -19.26 10.63 -8.03
CA GLN A 67 -18.78 11.50 -6.97
C GLN A 67 -17.28 11.32 -6.70
N ILE A 68 -16.77 10.08 -6.72
CA ILE A 68 -15.40 9.77 -6.31
C ILE A 68 -14.41 9.91 -7.47
N LEU A 69 -14.72 9.37 -8.65
CA LEU A 69 -13.76 9.27 -9.75
C LEU A 69 -13.20 10.63 -10.20
N PRO A 70 -13.99 11.72 -10.31
CA PRO A 70 -13.46 13.04 -10.67
C PRO A 70 -12.51 13.65 -9.62
N ALA A 71 -12.62 13.25 -8.36
CA ALA A 71 -11.78 13.76 -7.27
C ALA A 71 -10.41 13.06 -7.21
N LEU A 72 -10.28 11.89 -7.85
CA LEU A 72 -9.05 11.11 -7.82
C LEU A 72 -7.97 11.67 -8.74
N GLN A 73 -6.76 11.70 -8.21
CA GLN A 73 -5.56 12.15 -8.91
C GLN A 73 -4.52 11.03 -8.99
N GLY A 74 -3.64 11.14 -9.99
CA GLY A 74 -2.51 10.25 -10.18
C GLY A 74 -2.81 9.06 -11.10
N PRO A 75 -1.86 8.13 -11.23
CA PRO A 75 -1.89 7.12 -12.28
C PRO A 75 -2.68 5.86 -11.90
N HIS A 76 -3.21 5.76 -10.69
CA HIS A 76 -3.77 4.52 -10.12
C HIS A 76 -5.30 4.39 -10.23
N ALA A 77 -5.95 5.36 -10.88
CA ALA A 77 -7.35 5.31 -11.29
C ALA A 77 -7.45 5.83 -12.75
N PRO A 78 -8.49 5.43 -13.52
CA PRO A 78 -8.77 6.03 -14.82
C PRO A 78 -9.01 7.54 -14.69
N ARG A 79 -8.50 8.32 -15.65
CA ARG A 79 -8.82 9.76 -15.71
C ARG A 79 -10.29 9.94 -16.09
N PHE A 80 -11.03 10.65 -15.24
CA PHE A 80 -12.39 11.10 -15.55
C PHE A 80 -12.39 12.12 -16.67
N LEU A 81 -13.38 12.08 -17.56
CA LEU A 81 -13.57 13.08 -18.62
C LEU A 81 -14.94 13.76 -18.54
N ALA A 82 -16.01 12.98 -18.52
CA ALA A 82 -17.37 13.52 -18.59
C ALA A 82 -18.38 12.52 -18.02
N ALA A 83 -19.58 12.99 -17.71
CA ALA A 83 -20.69 12.16 -17.26
C ALA A 83 -22.01 12.65 -17.85
N GLY A 84 -22.93 11.70 -18.02
CA GLY A 84 -24.31 11.95 -18.44
C GLY A 84 -25.25 12.11 -17.26
N ASP A 85 -26.39 12.72 -17.51
CA ASP A 85 -27.46 12.94 -16.54
C ASP A 85 -28.26 11.64 -16.26
N LEU A 86 -28.54 11.40 -14.98
CA LEU A 86 -29.34 10.29 -14.49
C LEU A 86 -30.77 10.30 -15.06
N ALA A 87 -31.34 11.48 -15.34
CA ALA A 87 -32.72 11.59 -15.85
C ALA A 87 -32.87 11.14 -17.31
N HIS A 88 -31.79 11.15 -18.10
CA HIS A 88 -31.83 10.88 -19.54
C HIS A 88 -31.06 9.61 -19.90
N LEU A 89 -29.74 9.64 -19.75
CA LEU A 89 -28.85 8.52 -19.99
C LEU A 89 -27.65 8.66 -19.05
N PRO A 90 -27.64 7.96 -17.91
CA PRO A 90 -26.48 7.96 -17.03
C PRO A 90 -25.30 7.29 -17.75
N TYR A 91 -24.15 7.94 -17.77
CA TYR A 91 -22.91 7.35 -18.23
C TYR A 91 -21.71 8.04 -17.57
N LEU A 92 -20.56 7.36 -17.60
CA LEU A 92 -19.25 7.91 -17.22
C LEU A 92 -18.28 7.68 -18.37
N VAL A 93 -17.71 8.77 -18.91
CA VAL A 93 -16.61 8.72 -19.87
C VAL A 93 -15.30 8.91 -19.13
N MET A 94 -14.38 7.98 -19.33
CA MET A 94 -13.08 7.95 -18.66
C MET A 94 -12.00 7.36 -19.58
N GLU A 95 -10.75 7.44 -19.13
CA GLU A 95 -9.61 6.82 -19.80
C GLU A 95 -9.80 5.31 -20.02
N CYS A 96 -9.60 4.87 -21.27
CA CYS A 96 -9.42 3.48 -21.65
C CYS A 96 -8.00 3.02 -21.30
N VAL A 97 -7.82 2.59 -20.06
CA VAL A 97 -6.51 2.13 -19.58
C VAL A 97 -6.08 0.88 -20.36
N GLN A 98 -4.87 0.90 -20.93
CA GLN A 98 -4.32 -0.23 -21.66
C GLN A 98 -3.73 -1.27 -20.70
N GLY A 99 -4.04 -2.55 -20.93
CA GLY A 99 -3.52 -3.68 -20.15
C GLY A 99 -4.58 -4.75 -19.94
N ASP A 100 -4.20 -5.78 -19.17
CA ASP A 100 -5.08 -6.87 -18.81
C ASP A 100 -5.49 -6.78 -17.35
N THR A 101 -6.74 -7.15 -17.05
CA THR A 101 -7.16 -7.33 -15.66
C THR A 101 -6.43 -8.52 -15.05
N LEU A 102 -6.29 -8.52 -13.73
CA LEU A 102 -5.78 -9.68 -13.01
C LEU A 102 -6.69 -10.90 -13.24
N GLN A 103 -8.00 -10.70 -13.42
CA GLN A 103 -8.95 -11.75 -13.80
C GLN A 103 -8.57 -12.38 -15.14
N HIS A 104 -8.31 -11.58 -16.19
CA HIS A 104 -7.88 -12.12 -17.48
C HIS A 104 -6.61 -12.98 -17.35
N ARG A 105 -5.67 -12.58 -16.49
CA ARG A 105 -4.45 -13.38 -16.25
C ARG A 105 -4.76 -14.69 -15.52
N LEU A 106 -5.65 -14.67 -14.54
CA LEU A 106 -6.09 -15.87 -13.82
C LEU A 106 -6.82 -16.85 -14.75
N ASP A 107 -7.71 -16.34 -15.60
CA ASP A 107 -8.50 -17.10 -16.58
C ASP A 107 -7.61 -17.71 -17.67
N ALA A 108 -6.57 -16.98 -18.09
CA ALA A 108 -5.53 -17.49 -18.99
C ALA A 108 -4.64 -18.57 -18.36
N GLY A 109 -4.89 -18.96 -17.10
CA GLY A 109 -4.13 -19.99 -16.40
C GLY A 109 -2.73 -19.54 -15.98
N ILE A 110 -2.43 -18.24 -16.01
CA ILE A 110 -1.12 -17.73 -15.60
C ILE A 110 -0.96 -18.01 -14.10
N ARG A 111 0.14 -18.66 -13.73
CA ARG A 111 0.53 -18.95 -12.34
C ARG A 111 1.92 -18.37 -12.11
N PRO A 112 2.02 -17.12 -11.63
CA PRO A 112 3.31 -16.49 -11.38
C PRO A 112 4.08 -17.25 -10.28
N ASP A 113 5.40 -17.19 -10.35
CA ASP A 113 6.26 -17.61 -9.26
C ASP A 113 6.14 -16.64 -8.06
N ALA A 114 6.76 -16.97 -6.92
CA ALA A 114 6.66 -16.14 -5.72
C ALA A 114 7.15 -14.70 -5.95
N ALA A 115 8.17 -14.49 -6.79
CA ALA A 115 8.65 -13.16 -7.15
C ALA A 115 7.64 -12.39 -8.01
N GLY A 116 6.98 -13.06 -8.97
CA GLY A 116 5.89 -12.50 -9.75
C GLY A 116 4.68 -12.11 -8.89
N ILE A 117 4.30 -12.98 -7.95
CA ILE A 117 3.23 -12.70 -6.96
C ILE A 117 3.59 -11.47 -6.13
N ALA A 118 4.83 -11.37 -5.64
CA ALA A 118 5.32 -10.21 -4.91
C ALA A 118 5.21 -8.92 -5.71
N ARG A 119 5.66 -8.92 -6.98
CA ARG A 119 5.57 -7.74 -7.87
C ARG A 119 4.12 -7.29 -8.08
N LEU A 120 3.23 -8.23 -8.41
CA LEU A 120 1.81 -7.93 -8.58
C LEU A 120 1.17 -7.39 -7.30
N GLY A 121 1.46 -8.03 -6.17
CA GLY A 121 1.01 -7.59 -4.86
C GLY A 121 1.47 -6.19 -4.49
N ALA A 122 2.75 -5.88 -4.72
CA ALA A 122 3.31 -4.57 -4.45
C ALA A 122 2.65 -3.50 -5.33
N ALA A 123 2.42 -3.79 -6.62
CA ALA A 123 1.72 -2.88 -7.53
C ALA A 123 0.29 -2.59 -7.05
N MET A 124 -0.48 -3.63 -6.68
CA MET A 124 -1.83 -3.48 -6.12
C MET A 124 -1.84 -2.66 -4.83
N ALA A 125 -0.90 -2.94 -3.92
CA ALA A 125 -0.80 -2.26 -2.63
C ALA A 125 -0.37 -0.79 -2.78
N LEU A 126 0.50 -0.47 -3.74
CA LEU A 126 0.87 0.91 -4.08
C LEU A 126 -0.32 1.67 -4.69
N ALA A 127 -1.11 1.03 -5.55
CA ALA A 127 -2.30 1.63 -6.13
C ALA A 127 -3.35 1.94 -5.05
N ALA A 128 -3.64 0.97 -4.17
CA ALA A 128 -4.54 1.17 -3.03
C ALA A 128 -4.03 2.26 -2.08
N HIS A 129 -2.72 2.29 -1.78
CA HIS A 129 -2.13 3.33 -0.96
C HIS A 129 -2.35 4.74 -1.53
N SER A 130 -2.22 4.90 -2.86
CA SER A 130 -2.47 6.16 -3.56
C SER A 130 -3.91 6.66 -3.39
N LEU A 131 -4.90 5.75 -3.31
CA LEU A 131 -6.29 6.10 -3.01
C LEU A 131 -6.45 6.46 -1.53
N HIS A 132 -5.84 5.69 -0.63
CA HIS A 132 -5.90 5.92 0.82
C HIS A 132 -5.34 7.29 1.22
N GLN A 133 -4.28 7.76 0.54
CA GLN A 133 -3.73 9.11 0.73
C GLN A 133 -4.73 10.21 0.37
N GLN A 134 -5.69 9.92 -0.50
CA GLN A 134 -6.77 10.81 -0.91
C GLN A 134 -8.05 10.58 -0.08
N ASN A 135 -7.97 9.85 1.04
CA ASN A 135 -9.09 9.46 1.90
C ASN A 135 -10.16 8.60 1.20
N VAL A 136 -9.76 7.84 0.17
CA VAL A 136 -10.63 6.89 -0.54
C VAL A 136 -10.25 5.47 -0.16
N CYS A 137 -11.24 4.67 0.23
CA CYS A 137 -11.13 3.21 0.32
C CYS A 137 -11.93 2.59 -0.83
N HIS A 138 -11.35 1.63 -1.54
CA HIS A 138 -11.98 1.08 -2.74
C HIS A 138 -13.12 0.11 -2.43
N LEU A 139 -12.96 -0.73 -1.39
CA LEU A 139 -13.98 -1.63 -0.81
C LEU A 139 -14.54 -2.74 -1.73
N ASP A 140 -14.23 -2.76 -3.03
CA ASP A 140 -14.54 -3.85 -3.98
C ASP A 140 -13.32 -4.25 -4.81
N LEU A 141 -12.16 -4.37 -4.15
CA LEU A 141 -10.97 -4.92 -4.80
C LEU A 141 -11.15 -6.42 -5.07
N LYS A 142 -11.06 -6.78 -6.35
CA LYS A 142 -11.11 -8.15 -6.88
C LYS A 142 -10.28 -8.22 -8.17
N PRO A 143 -9.94 -9.41 -8.68
CA PRO A 143 -9.10 -9.52 -9.87
C PRO A 143 -9.65 -8.78 -11.10
N ALA A 144 -10.97 -8.70 -11.26
CA ALA A 144 -11.60 -7.98 -12.38
C ALA A 144 -11.44 -6.45 -12.28
N ASN A 145 -11.23 -5.92 -11.08
CA ASN A 145 -11.11 -4.48 -10.80
C ASN A 145 -9.64 -4.02 -10.69
N VAL A 146 -8.69 -4.92 -10.96
CA VAL A 146 -7.26 -4.61 -10.96
C VAL A 146 -6.73 -4.77 -12.38
N LEU A 147 -6.43 -3.67 -13.06
CA LEU A 147 -5.82 -3.67 -14.37
C LEU A 147 -4.31 -3.47 -14.26
N LEU A 148 -3.54 -4.32 -14.93
CA LEU A 148 -2.08 -4.31 -14.92
C LEU A 148 -1.57 -3.68 -16.21
N ARG A 149 -0.89 -2.54 -16.08
CA ARG A 149 -0.25 -1.85 -17.20
C ARG A 149 1.00 -2.60 -17.67
N PRO A 150 1.42 -2.40 -18.94
CA PRO A 150 2.66 -2.98 -19.47
C PRO A 150 3.92 -2.59 -18.69
N ASP A 151 3.91 -1.42 -18.04
CA ASP A 151 5.02 -0.92 -17.20
C ASP A 151 5.08 -1.59 -15.80
N GLY A 152 4.14 -2.49 -15.50
CA GLY A 152 4.03 -3.19 -14.21
C GLY A 152 3.22 -2.45 -13.15
N GLY A 153 2.71 -1.25 -13.45
CA GLY A 153 1.81 -0.52 -12.56
C GLY A 153 0.41 -1.13 -12.50
N ALA A 154 -0.29 -0.96 -11.38
CA ALA A 154 -1.69 -1.34 -11.24
C ALA A 154 -2.59 -0.09 -11.31
N VAL A 155 -3.73 -0.24 -11.98
CA VAL A 155 -4.83 0.73 -12.00
C VAL A 155 -6.07 0.04 -11.45
N LEU A 156 -6.71 0.71 -10.50
CA LEU A 156 -7.92 0.20 -9.87
C LEU A 156 -9.15 0.74 -10.61
N LEU A 157 -10.09 -0.15 -10.89
CA LEU A 157 -11.29 0.12 -11.69
C LEU A 157 -12.54 -0.05 -10.83
N ASP A 158 -13.64 0.57 -11.26
CA ASP A 158 -14.98 0.42 -10.67
C ASP A 158 -15.07 0.93 -9.22
N PHE A 159 -15.35 2.22 -9.09
CA PHE A 159 -15.45 2.89 -7.79
C PHE A 159 -16.87 2.89 -7.22
N GLY A 160 -17.81 2.18 -7.84
CA GLY A 160 -19.22 2.27 -7.43
C GLY A 160 -19.52 1.78 -6.03
N LEU A 161 -18.61 1.02 -5.41
CA LEU A 161 -18.73 0.57 -4.02
C LEU A 161 -17.79 1.28 -3.04
N SER A 162 -16.99 2.21 -3.55
CA SER A 162 -15.95 2.91 -2.80
C SER A 162 -16.52 3.84 -1.74
N PHE A 163 -15.66 4.23 -0.82
CA PHE A 163 -15.96 5.19 0.24
C PHE A 163 -14.95 6.34 0.14
N HIS A 164 -15.44 7.58 0.23
CA HIS A 164 -14.60 8.77 0.35
C HIS A 164 -14.97 9.52 1.63
N ALA A 165 -13.97 9.77 2.48
CA ALA A 165 -14.25 10.21 3.86
C ALA A 165 -14.84 11.63 4.00
N HIS A 166 -14.77 12.45 2.95
CA HIS A 166 -15.34 13.81 2.92
C HIS A 166 -16.64 13.93 2.12
N TYR A 167 -17.20 12.81 1.66
CA TYR A 167 -18.43 12.75 0.87
C TYR A 167 -19.51 11.96 1.60
N PRO A 168 -20.80 12.21 1.35
CA PRO A 168 -21.89 11.37 1.86
C PRO A 168 -21.70 9.91 1.46
N ASP A 169 -21.94 8.99 2.39
CA ASP A 169 -21.85 7.55 2.12
C ASP A 169 -23.21 7.03 1.66
N LEU A 170 -23.53 7.29 0.39
CA LEU A 170 -24.82 6.94 -0.22
C LEU A 170 -25.15 5.44 -0.08
N LEU A 171 -24.13 4.58 -0.09
CA LEU A 171 -24.29 3.14 0.11
C LEU A 171 -24.69 2.81 1.55
N ALA A 172 -24.13 3.47 2.55
CA ALA A 172 -24.55 3.27 3.94
C ALA A 172 -25.97 3.78 4.20
N GLU A 173 -26.37 4.86 3.53
CA GLU A 173 -27.70 5.48 3.65
C GLU A 173 -28.79 4.62 3.00
N GLU A 174 -28.56 4.20 1.75
CA GLU A 174 -29.57 3.52 0.92
C GLU A 174 -29.47 1.99 1.01
N MET A 175 -28.27 1.43 1.17
CA MET A 175 -28.02 -0.01 1.19
C MET A 175 -27.64 -0.48 2.60
N ARG A 176 -28.66 -0.87 3.38
CA ARG A 176 -28.52 -1.37 4.77
C ARG A 176 -27.83 -2.74 4.90
N GLU A 177 -27.22 -3.25 3.84
CA GLU A 177 -26.62 -4.58 3.75
C GLU A 177 -25.16 -4.53 3.32
N ALA A 178 -24.41 -5.60 3.58
CA ALA A 178 -23.01 -5.70 3.16
C ALA A 178 -22.92 -5.69 1.63
N VAL A 179 -22.30 -4.64 1.08
CA VAL A 179 -22.07 -4.46 -0.36
C VAL A 179 -20.63 -4.81 -0.70
N GLY A 180 -20.43 -5.57 -1.79
CA GLY A 180 -19.11 -6.00 -2.25
C GLY A 180 -19.10 -7.42 -2.79
N SER A 181 -17.99 -7.81 -3.39
CA SER A 181 -17.82 -9.15 -3.95
C SER A 181 -17.60 -10.21 -2.85
N PRO A 182 -18.49 -11.21 -2.68
CA PRO A 182 -18.53 -12.07 -1.48
C PRO A 182 -17.24 -12.85 -1.15
N ALA A 183 -16.40 -13.14 -2.15
CA ALA A 183 -15.14 -13.84 -1.95
C ALA A 183 -14.04 -12.93 -1.35
N TRP A 184 -14.03 -11.64 -1.69
CA TRP A 184 -12.97 -10.68 -1.31
C TRP A 184 -13.37 -9.73 -0.17
N ILE A 185 -14.65 -9.66 0.19
CA ILE A 185 -15.16 -8.78 1.25
C ILE A 185 -14.47 -9.02 2.60
N ALA A 186 -14.09 -7.93 3.27
CA ALA A 186 -13.44 -7.97 4.57
C ALA A 186 -14.46 -8.20 5.71
N PRO A 187 -14.04 -8.84 6.82
CA PRO A 187 -14.88 -9.05 8.01
C PRO A 187 -15.62 -7.80 8.49
N GLU A 188 -14.93 -6.67 8.56
CA GLU A 188 -15.49 -5.40 9.01
C GLU A 188 -16.56 -4.85 8.05
N GLN A 189 -16.42 -5.07 6.73
CA GLN A 189 -17.44 -4.68 5.75
C GLN A 189 -18.72 -5.51 5.89
N VAL A 190 -18.61 -6.78 6.28
CA VAL A 190 -19.78 -7.66 6.51
C VAL A 190 -20.69 -7.13 7.64
N VAL A 191 -20.12 -6.41 8.60
CA VAL A 191 -20.87 -5.76 9.70
C VAL A 191 -21.17 -4.28 9.44
N GLY A 192 -20.91 -3.79 8.23
CA GLY A 192 -21.24 -2.42 7.81
C GLY A 192 -20.16 -1.37 8.05
N VAL A 193 -18.93 -1.76 8.43
CA VAL A 193 -17.82 -0.81 8.55
C VAL A 193 -17.38 -0.38 7.16
N ARG A 194 -17.51 0.90 6.87
CA ARG A 194 -16.98 1.54 5.67
C ARG A 194 -15.89 2.54 6.08
N GLY A 195 -14.84 2.66 5.26
CA GLY A 195 -13.74 3.61 5.48
C GLY A 195 -12.51 3.11 6.22
N ASP A 196 -12.45 1.84 6.66
CA ASP A 196 -11.17 1.25 7.12
C ASP A 196 -10.34 0.79 5.91
N LEU A 197 -9.21 1.45 5.67
CA LEU A 197 -8.28 1.14 4.57
C LEU A 197 -7.76 -0.31 4.60
N ARG A 198 -7.81 -0.95 5.77
CA ARG A 198 -7.33 -2.32 5.97
C ARG A 198 -8.30 -3.36 5.39
N SER A 199 -9.50 -2.92 4.98
CA SER A 199 -10.41 -3.71 4.13
C SER A 199 -9.78 -3.98 2.76
N ASP A 200 -9.19 -2.97 2.14
CA ASP A 200 -8.50 -3.12 0.86
C ASP A 200 -7.25 -4.01 0.99
N VAL A 201 -6.52 -3.88 2.10
CA VAL A 201 -5.38 -4.77 2.44
C VAL A 201 -5.83 -6.22 2.53
N PHE A 202 -7.01 -6.49 3.11
CA PHE A 202 -7.56 -7.83 3.20
C PHE A 202 -7.93 -8.38 1.82
N ALA A 203 -8.61 -7.60 0.99
CA ALA A 203 -8.96 -7.99 -0.37
C ALA A 203 -7.72 -8.28 -1.23
N ILE A 204 -6.64 -7.49 -1.10
CA ILE A 204 -5.34 -7.78 -1.70
C ILE A 204 -4.78 -9.10 -1.15
N GLY A 205 -4.89 -9.36 0.16
CA GLY A 205 -4.52 -10.64 0.77
C GLY A 205 -5.26 -11.84 0.16
N VAL A 206 -6.55 -11.69 -0.15
CA VAL A 206 -7.35 -12.72 -0.83
C VAL A 206 -6.83 -12.97 -2.25
N MET A 207 -6.54 -11.92 -3.02
CA MET A 207 -5.96 -12.05 -4.37
C MET A 207 -4.56 -12.68 -4.34
N LEU A 208 -3.72 -12.33 -3.36
CA LEU A 208 -2.40 -12.96 -3.18
C LEU A 208 -2.52 -14.44 -2.84
N TYR A 209 -3.51 -14.82 -2.02
CA TYR A 209 -3.80 -16.21 -1.70
C TYR A 209 -4.21 -16.98 -2.95
N GLU A 210 -5.11 -16.43 -3.75
CA GLU A 210 -5.58 -17.02 -5.00
C GLU A 210 -4.44 -17.18 -6.02
N LEU A 211 -3.59 -16.17 -6.17
CA LEU A 211 -2.41 -16.25 -7.03
C LEU A 211 -1.41 -17.32 -6.56
N ALA A 212 -1.21 -17.45 -5.24
CA ALA A 212 -0.30 -18.43 -4.68
C ALA A 212 -0.84 -19.85 -4.82
N THR A 213 -2.13 -20.07 -4.53
CA THR A 213 -2.71 -21.41 -4.33
C THR A 213 -3.57 -21.90 -5.49
N GLY A 214 -4.09 -20.99 -6.31
CA GLY A 214 -5.15 -21.26 -7.29
C GLY A 214 -6.55 -21.39 -6.69
N GLU A 215 -6.71 -21.15 -5.38
CA GLU A 215 -7.95 -21.37 -4.63
C GLU A 215 -8.36 -20.10 -3.88
N LEU A 216 -9.66 -19.95 -3.59
CA LEU A 216 -10.13 -18.87 -2.71
C LEU A 216 -9.95 -19.26 -1.23
N PRO A 217 -9.39 -18.38 -0.38
CA PRO A 217 -9.08 -18.69 1.02
C PRO A 217 -10.29 -19.07 1.88
N PHE A 218 -11.48 -18.58 1.50
CA PHE A 218 -12.72 -18.76 2.24
C PHE A 218 -13.89 -19.22 1.33
N GLY A 219 -13.60 -19.60 0.09
CA GLY A 219 -14.62 -19.84 -0.95
C GLY A 219 -15.42 -18.58 -1.33
N ALA A 220 -16.52 -18.79 -2.06
CA ALA A 220 -17.45 -17.76 -2.51
C ALA A 220 -18.84 -17.97 -1.88
N PRO A 221 -19.13 -17.39 -0.71
CA PRO A 221 -20.41 -17.62 -0.03
C PRO A 221 -21.57 -16.96 -0.79
N ALA A 222 -22.63 -17.75 -1.05
CA ALA A 222 -23.85 -17.26 -1.72
C ALA A 222 -24.97 -16.84 -0.74
N THR A 223 -24.82 -17.10 0.56
CA THR A 223 -25.83 -16.80 1.58
C THR A 223 -25.31 -15.80 2.60
N ARG A 224 -26.20 -14.99 3.20
CA ARG A 224 -25.86 -14.09 4.31
C ARG A 224 -25.20 -14.83 5.47
N GLY A 225 -25.67 -16.05 5.77
CA GLY A 225 -25.07 -16.92 6.78
C GLY A 225 -23.62 -17.30 6.45
N GLY A 226 -23.34 -17.64 5.19
CA GLY A 226 -21.99 -17.90 4.69
C GLY A 226 -21.10 -16.66 4.74
N LEU A 227 -21.64 -15.48 4.42
CA LEU A 227 -20.92 -14.22 4.51
C LEU A 227 -20.49 -13.91 5.95
N ARG A 228 -21.37 -14.13 6.93
CA ARG A 228 -21.05 -13.94 8.37
C ARG A 228 -19.93 -14.86 8.84
N GLN A 229 -19.71 -16.01 8.21
CA GLN A 229 -18.57 -16.87 8.56
C GLN A 229 -17.22 -16.18 8.35
N ARG A 230 -17.15 -15.15 7.50
CA ARG A 230 -15.98 -14.29 7.32
C ARG A 230 -15.46 -13.70 8.63
N LEU A 231 -16.35 -13.48 9.62
CA LEU A 231 -16.01 -12.87 10.90
C LEU A 231 -15.14 -13.75 11.80
N TRP A 232 -15.07 -15.05 11.55
CA TRP A 232 -14.32 -15.99 12.41
C TRP A 232 -13.54 -17.07 11.65
N MET A 233 -13.77 -17.23 10.34
CA MET A 233 -13.04 -18.21 9.55
C MET A 233 -11.56 -17.86 9.45
N THR A 234 -10.76 -18.90 9.24
CA THR A 234 -9.32 -18.77 9.02
C THR A 234 -9.00 -19.56 7.77
N PRO A 235 -8.22 -19.01 6.84
CA PRO A 235 -7.87 -19.73 5.63
C PRO A 235 -6.97 -20.90 5.97
N ARG A 236 -7.01 -21.94 5.13
CA ARG A 236 -5.98 -22.98 5.15
C ARG A 236 -4.64 -22.35 4.77
N PRO A 237 -3.51 -22.68 5.42
CA PRO A 237 -2.23 -22.08 5.07
C PRO A 237 -1.86 -22.32 3.59
N PRO A 238 -1.36 -21.32 2.84
CA PRO A 238 -0.96 -21.49 1.44
C PRO A 238 -0.02 -22.68 1.20
N ARG A 239 0.93 -22.90 2.12
CA ARG A 239 1.90 -24.02 2.05
C ARG A 239 1.26 -25.40 2.20
N GLN A 240 0.02 -25.49 2.68
CA GLN A 240 -0.75 -26.73 2.69
C GLN A 240 -1.30 -27.06 1.28
N HIS A 241 -1.59 -26.05 0.47
CA HIS A 241 -2.02 -26.21 -0.93
C HIS A 241 -0.83 -26.40 -1.88
N ARG A 242 0.23 -25.60 -1.68
CA ARG A 242 1.44 -25.60 -2.51
C ARG A 242 2.68 -25.52 -1.63
N ALA A 243 3.32 -26.66 -1.40
CA ALA A 243 4.43 -26.81 -0.46
C ALA A 243 5.68 -25.98 -0.82
N ASP A 244 5.84 -25.64 -2.10
CA ASP A 244 6.89 -24.79 -2.67
C ASP A 244 6.67 -23.29 -2.38
N THR A 245 5.51 -22.89 -1.85
CA THR A 245 5.26 -21.51 -1.43
C THR A 245 6.28 -21.08 -0.35
N PRO A 246 7.04 -20.00 -0.57
CA PRO A 246 8.03 -19.54 0.41
C PRO A 246 7.38 -19.14 1.74
N PRO A 247 8.03 -19.39 2.89
CA PRO A 247 7.50 -19.02 4.21
C PRO A 247 7.17 -17.54 4.35
N TRP A 248 7.96 -16.64 3.75
CA TRP A 248 7.71 -15.20 3.77
C TRP A 248 6.40 -14.82 3.05
N LEU A 249 6.07 -15.48 1.95
CA LEU A 249 4.87 -15.19 1.18
C LEU A 249 3.63 -15.63 1.96
N GLN A 250 3.70 -16.80 2.60
CA GLN A 250 2.65 -17.24 3.52
C GLN A 250 2.48 -16.29 4.71
N GLU A 251 3.57 -15.79 5.31
CA GLU A 251 3.52 -14.80 6.39
C GLU A 251 2.74 -13.56 5.98
N VAL A 252 3.10 -12.98 4.82
CA VAL A 252 2.44 -11.77 4.29
C VAL A 252 0.95 -12.03 4.01
N ILE A 253 0.63 -13.11 3.28
CA ILE A 253 -0.76 -13.46 2.94
C ILE A 253 -1.59 -13.65 4.20
N LEU A 254 -1.12 -14.45 5.16
CA LEU A 254 -1.87 -14.72 6.38
C LEU A 254 -2.01 -13.48 7.28
N ARG A 255 -1.04 -12.56 7.24
CA ARG A 255 -1.15 -11.26 7.93
C ARG A 255 -2.24 -10.38 7.33
N CYS A 256 -2.35 -10.32 6.00
CA CYS A 256 -3.44 -9.59 5.35
C CYS A 256 -4.81 -10.19 5.68
N LEU A 257 -4.88 -11.50 5.89
CA LEU A 257 -6.11 -12.25 6.15
C LEU A 257 -6.47 -12.41 7.62
N GLU A 258 -5.86 -11.66 8.54
CA GLU A 258 -6.28 -11.66 9.94
C GLU A 258 -7.73 -11.13 10.06
N PRO A 259 -8.59 -11.77 10.87
CA PRO A 259 -9.98 -11.33 11.01
C PRO A 259 -10.09 -9.91 11.56
N GLU A 260 -9.27 -9.58 12.56
CA GLU A 260 -9.22 -8.25 13.16
C GLU A 260 -8.35 -7.32 12.31
N ALA A 261 -8.94 -6.25 11.78
CA ALA A 261 -8.23 -5.27 10.93
C ALA A 261 -6.95 -4.74 11.60
N ALA A 262 -6.96 -4.51 12.91
CA ALA A 262 -5.79 -4.05 13.68
C ALA A 262 -4.59 -5.01 13.68
N GLN A 263 -4.79 -6.29 13.37
CA GLN A 263 -3.72 -7.30 13.31
C GLN A 263 -3.11 -7.44 11.90
N ARG A 264 -3.67 -6.73 10.91
CA ARG A 264 -3.18 -6.71 9.52
C ARG A 264 -2.01 -5.73 9.35
N TYR A 265 -1.64 -5.47 8.10
CA TYR A 265 -0.79 -4.32 7.80
C TYR A 265 -1.54 -3.02 8.11
N PRO A 266 -0.91 -2.05 8.81
CA PRO A 266 -1.56 -0.80 9.16
C PRO A 266 -1.73 0.14 7.95
N SER A 267 -0.98 -0.08 6.86
CA SER A 267 -1.13 0.63 5.59
C SER A 267 -0.74 -0.25 4.41
N ALA A 268 -1.31 0.03 3.24
CA ALA A 268 -0.94 -0.66 2.00
C ALA A 268 0.51 -0.37 1.57
N ALA A 269 1.08 0.78 1.94
CA ALA A 269 2.52 1.05 1.75
C ALA A 269 3.42 0.05 2.50
N GLN A 270 3.09 -0.30 3.75
CA GLN A 270 3.85 -1.30 4.49
C GLN A 270 3.72 -2.70 3.89
N LEU A 271 2.54 -3.05 3.35
CA LEU A 271 2.36 -4.30 2.60
C LEU A 271 3.25 -4.31 1.34
N ALA A 272 3.20 -3.24 0.54
CA ALA A 272 4.06 -3.10 -0.63
C ALA A 272 5.54 -3.21 -0.28
N PHE A 273 5.96 -2.61 0.84
CA PHE A 273 7.33 -2.68 1.33
C PHE A 273 7.77 -4.12 1.63
N ASP A 274 6.98 -4.91 2.35
CA ASP A 274 7.32 -6.30 2.65
C ASP A 274 7.36 -7.18 1.38
N LEU A 275 6.43 -6.94 0.45
CA LEU A 275 6.42 -7.65 -0.84
C LEU A 275 7.62 -7.29 -1.71
N ALA A 276 8.12 -6.05 -1.63
CA ALA A 276 9.32 -5.61 -2.35
C ALA A 276 10.63 -6.08 -1.69
N ASN A 277 10.61 -6.49 -0.42
CA ASN A 277 11.79 -6.89 0.36
C ASN A 277 11.56 -8.25 1.05
N PRO A 278 11.28 -9.33 0.29
CA PRO A 278 10.84 -10.62 0.82
C PRO A 278 11.85 -11.26 1.80
N GLU A 279 13.14 -11.03 1.61
CA GLU A 279 14.23 -11.53 2.46
C GLU A 279 14.29 -10.87 3.85
N GLN A 280 13.57 -9.76 4.04
CA GLN A 280 13.53 -8.99 5.29
C GLN A 280 12.19 -9.12 6.01
N VAL A 281 11.26 -9.93 5.49
CA VAL A 281 9.98 -10.21 6.15
C VAL A 281 10.24 -11.03 7.43
N PRO A 282 9.84 -10.54 8.62
CA PRO A 282 10.00 -11.29 9.86
C PRO A 282 9.08 -12.51 9.86
N LEU A 283 9.68 -13.70 9.91
CA LEU A 283 8.92 -14.96 9.95
C LEU A 283 8.41 -15.21 11.38
N THR A 284 7.09 -15.33 11.52
CA THR A 284 6.43 -15.66 12.79
C THR A 284 5.90 -17.10 12.75
N GLU A 285 5.12 -17.49 13.75
CA GLU A 285 4.38 -18.76 13.71
C GLU A 285 3.48 -18.88 12.46
N ARG A 286 3.03 -17.77 11.86
CA ARG A 286 2.22 -17.79 10.63
C ARG A 286 3.00 -18.39 9.46
N ALA A 287 4.26 -18.03 9.27
CA ALA A 287 5.14 -18.55 8.22
C ALA A 287 5.28 -20.09 8.24
N HIS A 288 5.24 -20.69 9.43
CA HIS A 288 5.49 -22.11 9.66
C HIS A 288 4.22 -22.94 9.88
N ARG A 289 3.04 -22.32 9.89
CA ARG A 289 1.77 -23.01 10.07
C ARG A 289 1.48 -23.93 8.86
N LEU A 290 1.42 -25.24 9.10
CA LEU A 290 1.09 -26.25 8.06
C LEU A 290 -0.31 -26.85 8.21
N ARG A 291 -0.98 -26.59 9.34
CA ARG A 291 -2.33 -27.08 9.61
C ARG A 291 -3.27 -25.90 9.82
N GLY A 292 -4.49 -26.03 9.30
CA GLY A 292 -5.58 -25.11 9.63
C GLY A 292 -5.89 -25.10 11.13
N PRO A 293 -6.53 -24.04 11.65
CA PRO A 293 -6.91 -23.99 13.06
C PRO A 293 -7.88 -25.11 13.43
N GLY A 294 -7.71 -25.69 14.63
CA GLY A 294 -8.64 -26.66 15.15
C GLY A 294 -9.99 -26.05 15.55
N LEU A 295 -11.01 -26.89 15.73
CA LEU A 295 -12.38 -26.49 16.10
C LEU A 295 -12.45 -25.54 17.32
N ARG A 296 -11.59 -25.73 18.33
CA ARG A 296 -11.51 -24.86 19.52
C ARG A 296 -11.03 -23.43 19.21
N ALA A 297 -10.21 -23.25 18.18
CA ALA A 297 -9.76 -21.92 17.75
C ALA A 297 -10.87 -21.21 16.97
N HIS A 298 -11.63 -21.95 16.15
CA HIS A 298 -12.83 -21.43 15.49
C HIS A 298 -13.89 -20.98 16.49
N LEU A 299 -14.18 -21.79 17.52
CA LEU A 299 -15.16 -21.43 18.56
C LEU A 299 -14.77 -20.17 19.35
N ARG A 300 -13.49 -20.05 19.74
CA ARG A 300 -12.99 -18.83 20.42
C ARG A 300 -13.12 -17.58 19.54
N ARG A 301 -12.84 -17.70 18.25
CA ARG A 301 -12.99 -16.60 17.29
C ARG A 301 -14.46 -16.23 17.08
N TRP A 302 -15.34 -17.21 16.97
CA TRP A 302 -16.78 -16.98 16.89
C TRP A 302 -17.32 -16.22 18.12
N LEU A 303 -16.91 -16.63 19.33
CA LEU A 303 -17.28 -15.92 20.57
C LEU A 303 -16.78 -14.48 20.60
N ARG A 304 -15.54 -14.22 20.14
CA ARG A 304 -15.01 -12.85 20.03
C ARG A 304 -15.79 -12.03 19.01
N ALA A 305 -16.05 -12.59 17.83
CA ALA A 305 -16.83 -11.94 16.78
C ALA A 305 -18.26 -11.60 17.23
N ALA A 306 -18.86 -12.41 18.10
CA ALA A 306 -20.19 -12.15 18.66
C ALA A 306 -20.23 -10.97 19.65
N GLY A 307 -19.09 -10.57 20.23
CA GLY A 307 -18.97 -9.45 21.17
C GLY A 307 -18.37 -8.17 20.59
N MET A 308 -18.05 -8.14 19.29
CA MET A 308 -17.43 -6.99 18.63
C MET A 308 -18.45 -5.84 18.51
N HIS A 309 -18.15 -4.73 19.18
CA HIS A 309 -18.92 -3.50 19.05
C HIS A 309 -18.27 -2.63 17.97
N TYR A 310 -19.12 -2.13 17.07
CA TYR A 310 -18.70 -1.33 15.94
C TYR A 310 -18.19 0.05 16.39
N GLN A 311 -17.01 0.45 15.89
CA GLN A 311 -16.48 1.80 16.05
C GLN A 311 -16.15 2.37 14.66
N PRO A 312 -16.51 3.64 14.39
CA PRO A 312 -16.10 4.31 13.17
C PRO A 312 -14.57 4.28 13.03
N SER A 313 -14.07 3.92 11.85
CA SER A 313 -12.65 3.98 11.57
C SER A 313 -12.19 5.44 11.47
N PRO A 314 -10.98 5.77 11.95
CA PRO A 314 -10.34 7.05 11.60
C PRO A 314 -10.19 7.20 10.08
N LEU A 315 -10.00 8.45 9.65
CA LEU A 315 -9.73 8.77 8.24
C LEU A 315 -8.54 7.97 7.70
N PRO A 316 -8.59 7.47 6.45
CA PRO A 316 -7.50 6.69 5.88
C PRO A 316 -6.13 7.40 5.91
N ALA A 317 -6.09 8.69 5.59
CA ALA A 317 -4.83 9.46 5.64
C ALA A 317 -4.25 9.53 7.07
N ARG A 318 -5.10 9.68 8.10
CA ARG A 318 -4.66 9.69 9.50
C ARG A 318 -4.12 8.33 9.95
N LEU A 319 -4.70 7.23 9.46
CA LEU A 319 -4.18 5.88 9.73
C LEU A 319 -2.78 5.70 9.12
N ILE A 320 -2.54 6.23 7.92
CA ILE A 320 -1.22 6.24 7.28
C ILE A 320 -0.20 7.04 8.12
N GLU A 321 -0.57 8.24 8.56
CA GLU A 321 0.30 9.10 9.37
C GLU A 321 0.62 8.51 10.75
N ALA A 322 -0.30 7.74 11.33
CA ALA A 322 -0.10 7.08 12.61
C ALA A 322 0.90 5.90 12.54
N ALA A 323 1.03 5.26 11.38
CA ALA A 323 1.88 4.09 11.17
C ALA A 323 2.76 4.21 9.90
N PRO A 324 3.65 5.22 9.81
CA PRO A 324 4.47 5.45 8.63
C PRO A 324 5.61 4.44 8.54
N ILE A 325 6.21 4.36 7.36
CA ILE A 325 7.57 3.84 7.22
C ILE A 325 8.53 4.95 7.66
N LEU A 326 9.25 4.70 8.75
CA LEU A 326 10.28 5.56 9.34
C LEU A 326 11.64 5.13 8.78
N MET A 327 12.22 5.97 7.94
CA MET A 327 13.55 5.78 7.40
C MET A 327 14.59 6.50 8.27
N VAL A 328 15.70 5.82 8.60
CA VAL A 328 16.86 6.45 9.24
C VAL A 328 18.05 6.34 8.31
N ALA A 329 18.55 7.49 7.84
CA ALA A 329 19.74 7.56 7.01
C ALA A 329 20.98 7.53 7.91
N LEU A 330 21.67 6.39 7.94
CA LEU A 330 22.87 6.20 8.72
C LEU A 330 24.10 6.58 7.88
N PRO A 331 24.98 7.45 8.40
CA PRO A 331 26.20 7.83 7.71
C PRO A 331 27.17 6.64 7.58
N GLY A 332 28.10 6.76 6.62
CA GLY A 332 29.15 5.78 6.34
C GLY A 332 30.13 5.55 7.50
N GLU A 333 31.27 4.92 7.24
CA GLU A 333 32.16 4.38 8.29
C GLU A 333 32.76 5.45 9.20
N ASP A 334 33.03 6.65 8.69
CA ASP A 334 33.69 7.74 9.43
C ASP A 334 32.76 8.56 10.34
N ALA A 335 31.58 8.03 10.66
CA ALA A 335 30.60 8.75 11.46
C ALA A 335 30.97 8.74 12.95
N ALA A 336 31.00 9.94 13.57
CA ALA A 336 31.18 10.07 15.01
C ALA A 336 30.06 9.36 15.80
N ASP A 337 30.43 8.67 16.88
CA ASP A 337 29.50 7.94 17.76
C ASP A 337 28.37 8.83 18.30
N ALA A 338 28.66 10.10 18.58
CA ALA A 338 27.68 11.09 19.00
C ALA A 338 26.55 11.28 17.97
N THR A 339 26.87 11.25 16.66
CA THR A 339 25.87 11.33 15.59
C THR A 339 24.98 10.08 15.57
N LEU A 340 25.60 8.90 15.66
CA LEU A 340 24.87 7.62 15.66
C LEU A 340 23.95 7.49 16.88
N GLN A 341 24.38 7.99 18.04
CA GLN A 341 23.57 8.03 19.25
C GLN A 341 22.39 9.00 19.11
N SER A 342 22.64 10.24 18.65
CA SER A 342 21.56 11.20 18.41
C SER A 342 20.50 10.67 17.42
N LEU A 343 20.94 10.01 16.34
CA LEU A 343 20.03 9.36 15.38
C LEU A 343 19.20 8.26 16.06
N ARG A 344 19.82 7.46 16.94
CA ARG A 344 19.15 6.37 17.65
C ARG A 344 18.07 6.91 18.58
N GLU A 345 18.38 7.97 19.33
CA GLU A 345 17.42 8.61 20.22
C GLU A 345 16.24 9.23 19.47
N ALA A 346 16.49 9.88 18.32
CA ALA A 346 15.44 10.41 17.46
C ALA A 346 14.54 9.29 16.90
N ALA A 347 15.13 8.16 16.50
CA ALA A 347 14.40 6.99 16.04
C ALA A 347 13.56 6.37 17.17
N ALA A 348 14.14 6.18 18.36
CA ALA A 348 13.45 5.65 19.53
C ALA A 348 12.24 6.50 19.93
N ARG A 349 12.42 7.83 20.00
CA ARG A 349 11.30 8.75 20.25
C ARG A 349 10.21 8.64 19.19
N SER A 350 10.59 8.55 17.92
CA SER A 350 9.65 8.50 16.80
C SER A 350 8.84 7.20 16.75
N LEU A 351 9.47 6.06 17.09
CA LEU A 351 8.81 4.76 17.18
C LEU A 351 7.88 4.70 18.40
N GLY A 352 8.32 5.21 19.56
CA GLY A 352 7.56 5.16 20.81
C GLY A 352 6.21 5.89 20.78
N ILE A 353 6.07 6.92 19.93
CA ILE A 353 4.80 7.65 19.75
C ILE A 353 3.94 7.13 18.59
N ARG A 354 4.42 6.16 17.80
CA ARG A 354 3.74 5.65 16.59
C ARG A 354 3.66 4.13 16.61
N PRO A 355 2.70 3.54 17.36
CA PRO A 355 2.50 2.09 17.35
C PRO A 355 2.17 1.63 15.93
N GLY A 356 2.89 0.62 15.43
CA GLY A 356 2.72 0.10 14.06
C GLY A 356 3.58 0.79 13.00
N ALA A 357 4.40 1.80 13.35
CA ALA A 357 5.42 2.29 12.44
C ALA A 357 6.44 1.19 12.08
N ARG A 358 6.96 1.24 10.85
CA ARG A 358 8.03 0.33 10.38
C ARG A 358 9.35 1.08 10.30
N LEU A 359 10.43 0.49 10.81
CA LEU A 359 11.79 1.03 10.68
C LEU A 359 12.47 0.55 9.38
N ALA A 360 13.09 1.48 8.66
CA ALA A 360 14.00 1.20 7.56
C ALA A 360 15.35 1.91 7.82
N CYS A 361 16.38 1.14 8.16
CA CYS A 361 17.74 1.66 8.32
C CYS A 361 18.44 1.64 6.97
N VAL A 362 18.93 2.79 6.49
CA VAL A 362 19.51 2.91 5.15
C VAL A 362 20.89 3.56 5.24
N THR A 363 21.88 2.98 4.59
CA THR A 363 23.19 3.60 4.36
C THR A 363 23.47 3.64 2.86
N VAL A 364 24.14 4.70 2.41
CA VAL A 364 24.65 4.80 1.03
C VAL A 364 26.17 4.65 1.09
N VAL A 365 26.72 3.77 0.27
CA VAL A 365 28.16 3.52 0.17
C VAL A 365 28.66 3.96 -1.20
N SER A 366 29.89 4.46 -1.24
CA SER A 366 30.52 4.87 -2.50
C SER A 366 30.97 3.63 -3.27
N PRO A 367 30.74 3.56 -4.60
CA PRO A 367 31.26 2.49 -5.46
C PRO A 367 32.80 2.38 -5.42
N SER A 368 33.49 3.48 -5.12
CA SER A 368 34.96 3.50 -4.99
C SER A 368 35.49 2.84 -3.72
N ALA A 369 34.62 2.45 -2.79
CA ALA A 369 35.01 1.79 -1.55
C ALA A 369 35.31 0.29 -1.73
N SER A 370 34.85 -0.33 -2.83
CA SER A 370 35.13 -1.72 -3.18
C SER A 370 36.34 -1.86 -4.10
N SER A 371 37.02 -3.00 -4.02
CA SER A 371 38.12 -3.35 -4.92
C SER A 371 37.97 -4.79 -5.41
N ALA A 372 38.03 -4.99 -6.72
CA ALA A 372 37.98 -6.32 -7.34
C ALA A 372 39.26 -7.15 -7.13
N THR A 373 40.37 -6.50 -6.75
CA THR A 373 41.69 -7.15 -6.59
C THR A 373 42.04 -7.47 -5.14
N ASP A 374 41.26 -7.00 -4.17
CA ASP A 374 41.48 -7.23 -2.74
C ASP A 374 40.28 -7.98 -2.15
N HIS A 375 40.47 -9.25 -1.79
CA HIS A 375 39.44 -10.10 -1.19
C HIS A 375 38.83 -9.50 0.10
N ALA A 376 39.59 -8.68 0.85
CA ALA A 376 39.08 -7.99 2.04
C ALA A 376 38.19 -6.77 1.69
N ARG A 377 38.25 -6.28 0.45
CA ARG A 377 37.44 -5.19 -0.11
C ARG A 377 36.49 -5.65 -1.22
N SER A 378 36.20 -6.94 -1.31
CA SER A 378 35.15 -7.46 -2.18
C SER A 378 33.81 -6.79 -1.85
N GLU A 379 33.05 -6.41 -2.88
CA GLU A 379 31.72 -5.79 -2.77
C GLU A 379 30.80 -6.57 -1.82
N THR A 380 30.80 -7.90 -1.91
CA THR A 380 29.98 -8.75 -1.04
C THR A 380 30.40 -8.66 0.43
N THR A 381 31.69 -8.60 0.72
CA THR A 381 32.22 -8.48 2.09
C THR A 381 31.88 -7.12 2.69
N LEU A 382 32.03 -6.05 1.90
CA LEU A 382 31.68 -4.69 2.32
C LEU A 382 30.19 -4.54 2.56
N HIS A 383 29.35 -5.01 1.64
CA HIS A 383 27.90 -4.99 1.80
C HIS A 383 27.46 -5.72 3.08
N ARG A 384 28.01 -6.92 3.33
CA ARG A 384 27.74 -7.68 4.56
C ARG A 384 28.19 -6.93 5.82
N ARG A 385 29.36 -6.26 5.80
CA ARG A 385 29.85 -5.45 6.91
C ARG A 385 28.89 -4.30 7.24
N HIS A 386 28.42 -3.58 6.24
CA HIS A 386 27.46 -2.50 6.43
C HIS A 386 26.12 -3.02 6.97
N LEU A 387 25.59 -4.13 6.45
CA LEU A 387 24.37 -4.74 6.98
C LEU A 387 24.49 -5.12 8.48
N VAL A 388 25.62 -5.72 8.88
CA VAL A 388 25.88 -6.05 10.29
C VAL A 388 25.90 -4.78 11.15
N ARG A 389 26.55 -3.71 10.67
CA ARG A 389 26.58 -2.41 11.37
C ARG A 389 25.18 -1.81 11.55
N LEU A 390 24.34 -1.84 10.52
CA LEU A 390 22.96 -1.35 10.62
C LEU A 390 22.16 -2.14 11.67
N ARG A 391 22.31 -3.46 11.70
CA ARG A 391 21.66 -4.34 12.69
C ARG A 391 22.15 -4.08 14.11
N GLN A 392 23.46 -3.96 14.30
CA GLN A 392 24.05 -3.62 15.60
C GLN A 392 23.56 -2.24 16.08
N TRP A 393 23.46 -1.26 15.19
CA TRP A 393 22.95 0.05 15.55
C TRP A 393 21.49 -0.01 16.02
N ALA A 394 20.65 -0.77 15.32
CA ALA A 394 19.23 -0.93 15.63
C ALA A 394 18.96 -1.82 16.85
N ALA A 395 19.89 -2.68 17.25
CA ALA A 395 19.77 -3.51 18.45
C ALA A 395 19.60 -2.69 19.75
N GLY A 396 20.00 -1.41 19.73
CA GLY A 396 19.76 -0.47 20.83
C GLY A 396 18.34 0.16 20.84
N LEU A 397 17.45 -0.25 19.94
CA LEU A 397 16.06 0.22 19.87
C LEU A 397 15.10 -0.85 20.39
N ASP A 398 14.02 -0.42 21.06
CA ASP A 398 12.89 -1.31 21.33
C ASP A 398 12.04 -1.46 20.06
N LEU A 399 12.18 -2.60 19.39
CA LEU A 399 11.46 -2.91 18.15
C LEU A 399 10.25 -3.83 18.38
N ARG A 400 9.80 -4.01 19.62
CA ARG A 400 8.62 -4.83 19.90
C ARG A 400 7.39 -4.24 19.20
N GLY A 401 6.77 -5.03 18.32
CA GLY A 401 5.63 -4.59 17.51
C GLY A 401 5.99 -3.75 16.29
N HIS A 402 7.28 -3.55 16.00
CA HIS A 402 7.77 -2.81 14.83
C HIS A 402 8.49 -3.76 13.86
N GLY A 403 8.14 -3.69 12.58
CA GLY A 403 8.96 -4.30 11.53
C GLY A 403 10.24 -3.49 11.33
N ALA A 404 11.37 -4.14 11.08
CA ALA A 404 12.64 -3.48 10.82
C ALA A 404 13.32 -4.06 9.57
N SER A 405 13.95 -3.20 8.78
CA SER A 405 14.66 -3.57 7.56
C SER A 405 15.96 -2.76 7.43
N PHE A 406 16.94 -3.31 6.72
CA PHE A 406 18.32 -2.84 6.66
C PHE A 406 18.79 -2.83 5.21
N HIS A 407 19.16 -1.65 4.70
CA HIS A 407 19.41 -1.43 3.28
C HIS A 407 20.77 -0.76 3.09
N VAL A 408 21.59 -1.35 2.22
CA VAL A 408 22.88 -0.80 1.80
C VAL A 408 22.75 -0.49 0.32
N LEU A 409 22.81 0.79 -0.02
CA LEU A 409 22.64 1.31 -1.37
C LEU A 409 23.99 1.78 -1.90
N GLU A 410 24.26 1.57 -3.19
CA GLU A 410 25.52 2.00 -3.82
C GLU A 410 25.28 3.21 -4.72
N SER A 411 25.95 4.34 -4.44
CA SER A 411 25.84 5.53 -5.27
C SER A 411 26.93 6.56 -4.99
N GLY A 412 27.30 7.31 -6.04
CA GLY A 412 28.09 8.54 -5.91
C GLY A 412 27.27 9.75 -5.45
N ASP A 413 25.93 9.72 -5.56
CA ASP A 413 25.04 10.78 -5.08
C ASP A 413 24.18 10.27 -3.92
N VAL A 414 24.65 10.53 -2.70
CA VAL A 414 23.99 10.11 -1.46
C VAL A 414 22.62 10.73 -1.30
N ALA A 415 22.50 12.05 -1.48
CA ALA A 415 21.25 12.77 -1.25
C ALA A 415 20.14 12.28 -2.19
N GLN A 416 20.43 12.22 -3.49
CA GLN A 416 19.45 11.77 -4.48
C GLN A 416 19.06 10.31 -4.29
N THR A 417 19.99 9.46 -3.84
CA THR A 417 19.72 8.04 -3.58
C THR A 417 18.82 7.85 -2.36
N LEU A 418 19.02 8.61 -1.29
CA LEU A 418 18.12 8.62 -0.14
C LEU A 418 16.71 9.10 -0.51
N VAL A 419 16.61 10.18 -1.30
CA VAL A 419 15.32 10.71 -1.78
C VAL A 419 14.59 9.71 -2.67
N ARG A 420 15.29 9.08 -3.63
CA ARG A 420 14.71 8.04 -4.50
C ARG A 420 14.23 6.84 -3.71
N TYR A 421 15.02 6.37 -2.74
CA TYR A 421 14.63 5.28 -1.86
C TYR A 421 13.35 5.63 -1.09
N ALA A 422 13.29 6.84 -0.53
CA ALA A 422 12.12 7.32 0.21
C ALA A 422 10.86 7.40 -0.65
N ALA A 423 10.97 7.96 -1.86
CA ALA A 423 9.87 8.06 -2.80
C ALA A 423 9.34 6.68 -3.23
N GLY A 424 10.25 5.77 -3.61
CA GLY A 424 9.89 4.42 -4.07
C GLY A 424 9.24 3.55 -3.00
N ASN A 425 9.65 3.72 -1.73
CA ASN A 425 9.14 2.94 -0.60
C ASN A 425 8.03 3.66 0.19
N ARG A 426 7.56 4.82 -0.28
CA ARG A 426 6.52 5.62 0.41
C ARG A 426 6.87 5.89 1.88
N VAL A 427 8.12 6.29 2.12
CA VAL A 427 8.59 6.71 3.44
C VAL A 427 7.78 7.91 3.90
N GLY A 428 7.24 7.86 5.11
CA GLY A 428 6.45 8.96 5.69
C GLY A 428 7.31 9.91 6.55
N VAL A 429 8.35 9.37 7.18
CA VAL A 429 9.27 10.16 8.02
C VAL A 429 10.70 9.70 7.74
N MET A 430 11.60 10.66 7.50
CA MET A 430 13.03 10.43 7.33
C MET A 430 13.84 11.12 8.42
N ILE A 431 14.74 10.40 9.09
CA ILE A 431 15.67 10.95 10.09
C ILE A 431 17.07 10.99 9.48
N VAL A 432 17.69 12.18 9.48
CA VAL A 432 19.02 12.42 8.89
C VAL A 432 19.90 13.21 9.85
N GLY A 433 21.19 12.87 9.91
CA GLY A 433 22.16 13.63 10.69
C GLY A 433 22.50 14.96 10.02
N ALA A 434 22.57 16.04 10.78
CA ALA A 434 22.75 17.40 10.27
C ALA A 434 24.19 17.72 9.79
N ALA A 435 25.14 16.80 9.91
CA ALA A 435 26.57 16.90 9.57
C ALA A 435 27.11 18.34 9.42
N THR A 436 27.58 18.95 10.52
CA THR A 436 28.04 20.35 10.57
C THR A 436 29.56 20.54 10.53
N HIS A 437 30.39 19.54 10.25
CA HIS A 437 31.85 19.71 10.28
C HIS A 437 32.54 19.12 9.04
N GLY A 438 33.27 19.96 8.30
CA GLY A 438 34.40 19.46 7.51
C GLY A 438 34.77 20.10 6.17
N VAL A 439 34.21 21.21 5.67
CA VAL A 439 34.84 21.95 4.55
C VAL A 439 34.61 23.47 4.69
N PRO A 440 35.63 24.29 5.03
CA PRO A 440 35.48 25.74 5.13
C PRO A 440 35.28 26.45 3.77
N LEU A 441 35.27 25.70 2.66
CA LEU A 441 35.49 26.25 1.33
C LEU A 441 34.50 25.75 0.27
N GLN A 442 33.19 25.81 0.54
CA GLN A 442 32.16 25.66 -0.51
C GLN A 442 30.85 26.33 -0.07
N ARG A 443 30.84 27.67 -0.04
CA ARG A 443 29.62 28.47 0.22
C ARG A 443 28.54 28.38 -0.87
N PHE A 444 28.73 27.55 -1.90
CA PHE A 444 27.87 27.46 -3.09
C PHE A 444 27.40 26.03 -3.45
N ILE A 445 27.68 25.01 -2.62
CA ILE A 445 27.19 23.64 -2.85
C ILE A 445 26.34 23.21 -1.64
N ASP A 446 25.07 22.86 -1.89
CA ASP A 446 24.16 22.37 -0.85
C ASP A 446 24.73 21.13 -0.16
N THR A 447 24.76 21.13 1.18
CA THR A 447 25.16 19.95 1.95
C THR A 447 24.15 18.81 1.72
N ILE A 448 24.58 17.55 1.88
CA ILE A 448 23.71 16.36 1.73
C ILE A 448 22.39 16.53 2.51
N PRO A 449 22.37 16.97 3.78
CA PRO A 449 21.13 17.16 4.52
C PRO A 449 20.21 18.24 3.93
N LEU A 450 20.76 19.34 3.38
CA LEU A 450 19.97 20.40 2.75
C LEU A 450 19.31 19.92 1.46
N ARG A 451 20.04 19.19 0.61
CA ARG A 451 19.49 18.57 -0.60
C ARG A 451 18.36 17.60 -0.25
N VAL A 452 18.56 16.76 0.78
CA VAL A 452 17.53 15.83 1.25
C VAL A 452 16.30 16.57 1.77
N VAL A 453 16.46 17.61 2.60
CA VAL A 453 15.32 18.40 3.10
C VAL A 453 14.54 19.08 1.97
N ARG A 454 15.24 19.58 0.94
CA ARG A 454 14.59 20.24 -0.20
C ARG A 454 13.79 19.26 -1.07
N ASP A 455 14.36 18.09 -1.34
CA ASP A 455 13.87 17.20 -2.40
C ASP A 455 13.08 15.98 -1.87
N ALA A 456 13.07 15.74 -0.55
CA ALA A 456 12.37 14.59 0.03
C ALA A 456 10.83 14.73 -0.03
N PRO A 457 10.10 13.65 -0.40
CA PRO A 457 8.64 13.66 -0.52
C PRO A 457 7.93 13.46 0.84
N CYS A 458 8.63 13.63 1.96
CA CYS A 458 8.18 13.20 3.28
C CYS A 458 8.70 14.13 4.38
N THR A 459 8.22 13.96 5.61
CA THR A 459 8.72 14.74 6.75
C THR A 459 10.17 14.38 7.05
N VAL A 460 11.08 15.37 7.01
CA VAL A 460 12.49 15.18 7.36
C VAL A 460 12.79 15.73 8.75
N ILE A 461 13.38 14.89 9.61
CA ILE A 461 13.87 15.24 10.94
C ILE A 461 15.40 15.33 10.88
N LEU A 462 15.93 16.55 10.98
CA LEU A 462 17.37 16.79 11.10
C LEU A 462 17.83 16.67 12.55
N VAL A 463 18.85 15.85 12.78
CA VAL A 463 19.37 15.61 14.13
C VAL A 463 20.80 16.13 14.25
N LYS A 464 21.05 16.96 15.26
CA LYS A 464 22.39 17.44 15.60
C LYS A 464 23.08 16.45 16.57
N PRO A 465 24.39 16.20 16.42
CA PRO A 465 25.16 15.43 17.41
C PRO A 465 25.11 16.17 18.75
N GLN A 466 24.76 15.48 19.83
CA GLN A 466 24.93 16.06 21.17
C GLN A 466 26.40 15.97 21.55
N GLN A 467 27.02 17.10 21.90
CA GLN A 467 28.36 17.06 22.50
C GLN A 467 28.25 16.36 23.86
N PRO A 468 29.21 15.51 24.23
CA PRO A 468 29.25 14.97 25.58
C PRO A 468 29.27 16.16 26.55
N ALA A 469 28.41 16.11 27.56
CA ALA A 469 28.42 17.11 28.63
C ALA A 469 29.84 17.12 29.21
N GLY A 470 30.60 18.18 28.93
CA GLY A 470 31.90 18.36 29.51
C GLY A 470 31.74 18.36 31.02
N ASP A 471 32.60 17.61 31.71
CA ASP A 471 32.81 17.74 33.16
C ASP A 471 32.98 19.21 33.49
N ASN A 472 31.91 19.83 33.99
CA ASN A 472 31.99 21.07 34.73
C ASN A 472 32.52 20.72 36.14
N ALA A 473 33.76 20.20 36.18
CA ALA A 473 34.55 20.13 37.39
C ALA A 473 34.78 21.59 37.85
N GLY A 474 34.32 21.87 39.07
CA GLY A 474 34.11 23.22 39.55
C GLY A 474 35.34 24.13 39.43
N HIS A 475 35.10 25.34 38.92
CA HIS A 475 35.90 26.49 39.32
C HIS A 475 35.67 26.70 40.82
N ALA A 476 36.62 26.23 41.63
CA ALA A 476 36.74 26.67 43.01
C ALA A 476 37.03 28.19 43.02
N PRO A 477 36.34 28.99 43.85
CA PRO A 477 36.67 30.39 43.99
C PRO A 477 38.00 30.51 44.72
N SER A 478 38.99 31.13 44.08
CA SER A 478 40.23 31.55 44.72
C SER A 478 39.91 32.63 45.75
N THR A 479 39.95 32.28 47.03
CA THR A 479 40.01 33.24 48.13
C THR A 479 41.40 33.89 48.13
N SER A 480 41.48 35.17 47.78
CA SER A 480 42.62 36.03 48.10
C SER A 480 42.39 36.67 49.47
N ALA A 481 43.38 36.51 50.35
CA ALA A 481 43.53 37.21 51.62
C ALA A 481 43.83 38.70 51.42
#